data_AF-A0A182ZGV6-F1
#
_entry.id   AF-A0A182ZGV6-F1
#
_cell.length_a   1.000
_cell.length_b   1.000
_cell.length_c   1.000
_cell.angle_alpha   90.00
_cell.angle_beta   90.00
_cell.angle_gamma   90.00
#
_symmetry.space_group_name_H-M   'P 1'
#
loop_
_entity.id
_entity.type
_entity.pdbx_description
1 polymer ?
#
loop_
_entity_poly.entity_id
_entity_poly.type
_entity_poly.pdbx_seq_one_letter_code
_entity_poly.pdbx_strand_id
1 'polypeptide(L)'
;MLANIAIKDDAKPKFCNARPVPYAIKAKVEKELNKLESEGILSKVNYSNWATPIVPIMKPSGDVLICGDFKVTINPVLKVEQYSLPRIEDILENLEKGDKFSKIDIRQAYFTLQIDEASKHLTTINTHKGLYVYNRLVFGITSAPMIRQRTMDIILNELPGIFF
;
A
#
# COMPACT_ATOMS: atom_id res chain seq x y z
N MET A 1 9.57 7.47 10.41
CA MET A 1 9.72 7.71 8.96
C MET A 1 8.34 7.61 8.33
N LEU A 2 7.96 8.58 7.49
CA LEU A 2 6.67 8.60 6.79
C LEU A 2 6.89 8.28 5.30
N ALA A 3 5.98 7.53 4.70
CA ALA A 3 5.98 7.21 3.28
C ALA A 3 5.45 8.41 2.48
N ASN A 4 6.30 8.96 1.62
CA ASN A 4 5.92 10.03 0.69
C ASN A 4 5.55 9.45 -0.68
N ILE A 5 4.49 9.98 -1.30
CA ILE A 5 4.03 9.58 -2.62
C ILE A 5 4.09 10.79 -3.54
N ALA A 6 5.08 10.82 -4.42
CA ALA A 6 5.29 11.92 -5.36
C ALA A 6 4.60 11.65 -6.72
N ILE A 7 3.95 12.68 -7.26
CA ILE A 7 3.38 12.70 -8.62
C ILE A 7 4.09 13.76 -9.48
N LYS A 8 3.93 13.68 -10.80
CA LYS A 8 4.40 14.67 -11.77
C LYS A 8 3.80 16.05 -11.46
N ASP A 9 4.56 17.12 -11.66
CA ASP A 9 4.15 18.47 -11.24
C ASP A 9 2.97 19.01 -12.07
N ASP A 10 2.79 18.51 -13.29
CA ASP A 10 1.69 18.81 -14.20
C ASP A 10 0.51 17.83 -14.08
N ALA A 11 0.55 16.90 -13.11
CA ALA A 11 -0.47 15.88 -12.94
C ALA A 11 -1.82 16.49 -12.57
N LYS A 12 -2.84 16.16 -13.36
CA LYS A 12 -4.23 16.58 -13.10
C LYS A 12 -4.94 15.57 -12.21
N PRO A 13 -5.70 16.01 -11.19
CA PRO A 13 -6.49 15.11 -10.38
C PRO A 13 -7.47 14.29 -11.19
N LYS A 14 -7.60 13.00 -10.84
CA LYS A 14 -8.54 12.08 -11.45
C LYS A 14 -9.46 11.48 -10.41
N PHE A 15 -10.74 11.81 -10.53
CA PHE A 15 -11.81 11.26 -9.72
C PHE A 15 -12.55 10.18 -10.49
N CYS A 16 -12.43 8.93 -10.04
CA CYS A 16 -13.18 7.81 -10.58
C CYS A 16 -14.33 7.44 -9.63
N ASN A 17 -15.51 7.17 -10.21
CA ASN A 17 -16.67 6.71 -9.47
C ASN A 17 -16.46 5.31 -8.89
N ALA A 18 -17.14 5.02 -7.78
CA ALA A 18 -17.18 3.68 -7.21
C ALA A 18 -17.71 2.66 -8.22
N ARG A 19 -17.07 1.49 -8.27
CA ARG A 19 -17.56 0.36 -9.07
C ARG A 19 -18.69 -0.36 -8.32
N PRO A 20 -19.68 -0.92 -9.03
CA PRO A 20 -20.69 -1.76 -8.40
C PRO A 20 -20.04 -2.95 -7.67
N VAL A 21 -20.42 -3.16 -6.42
CA VAL A 21 -20.01 -4.32 -5.62
C VAL A 21 -21.10 -5.38 -5.72
N PRO A 22 -20.78 -6.62 -6.12
CA PRO A 22 -21.76 -7.70 -6.17
C PRO A 22 -22.46 -7.91 -4.82
N TYR A 23 -23.78 -8.10 -4.85
CA TYR A 23 -24.61 -8.21 -3.65
C TYR A 23 -24.09 -9.29 -2.68
N ALA A 24 -23.65 -10.44 -3.22
CA ALA A 24 -23.14 -11.56 -2.46
C ALA A 24 -21.90 -11.24 -1.58
N ILE A 25 -21.09 -10.24 -1.96
CA ILE A 25 -19.88 -9.87 -1.21
C ILE A 25 -20.00 -8.51 -0.51
N LYS A 26 -21.11 -7.78 -0.72
CA LYS A 26 -21.30 -6.42 -0.22
C LYS A 26 -21.15 -6.32 1.30
N ALA A 27 -21.78 -7.23 2.05
CA ALA A 27 -21.65 -7.26 3.51
C ALA A 27 -20.21 -7.50 3.99
N LYS A 28 -19.45 -8.32 3.26
CA LYS A 28 -18.04 -8.60 3.57
C LYS A 28 -17.14 -7.39 3.26
N VAL A 29 -17.42 -6.68 2.17
CA VAL A 29 -16.74 -5.42 1.83
C VAL A 29 -16.97 -4.38 2.92
N GLU A 30 -18.22 -4.21 3.38
CA GLU A 30 -18.54 -3.26 4.45
C GLU A 30 -17.88 -3.63 5.77
N LYS A 31 -17.85 -4.92 6.11
CA LYS A 31 -17.14 -5.43 7.29
C LYS A 31 -15.64 -5.09 7.23
N GLU A 32 -14.99 -5.31 6.09
CA GLU A 32 -13.56 -5.01 5.93
C GLU A 32 -13.30 -3.49 5.96
N LEU A 33 -14.15 -2.66 5.33
CA LEU A 33 -14.04 -1.20 5.42
C LEU A 33 -14.13 -0.69 6.86
N ASN A 34 -15.12 -1.17 7.62
CA ASN A 34 -15.28 -0.81 9.03
C ASN A 34 -14.08 -1.25 9.87
N LYS A 35 -13.54 -2.44 9.59
CA LYS A 35 -12.33 -2.95 10.26
C LYS A 35 -11.14 -2.03 10.00
N LEU A 36 -10.85 -1.73 8.73
CA LEU A 36 -9.73 -0.85 8.35
C LEU A 36 -9.90 0.57 8.90
N GLU A 37 -11.13 1.08 8.99
CA GLU A 37 -11.44 2.36 9.64
C GLU A 37 -11.15 2.28 11.15
N SER A 38 -11.59 1.21 11.83
CA SER A 38 -11.34 1.03 13.28
C SER A 38 -9.87 0.83 13.63
N GLU A 39 -9.08 0.24 12.74
CA GLU A 39 -7.62 0.08 12.88
C GLU A 39 -6.85 1.37 12.52
N GLY A 40 -7.55 2.44 12.13
CA GLY A 40 -6.95 3.71 11.70
C GLY A 40 -6.20 3.63 10.38
N ILE A 41 -6.35 2.54 9.62
CA ILE A 41 -5.76 2.37 8.27
C ILE A 41 -6.50 3.26 7.28
N LEU A 42 -7.82 3.35 7.42
CA LEU A 42 -8.68 4.23 6.62
C LEU A 42 -9.27 5.36 7.48
N SER A 43 -9.59 6.48 6.83
CA SER A 43 -10.42 7.54 7.41
C SER A 43 -11.41 8.05 6.39
N LYS A 44 -12.64 8.34 6.82
CA LYS A 44 -13.66 8.92 5.95
C LYS A 44 -13.32 10.35 5.59
N VAL A 45 -13.60 10.71 4.35
CA VAL A 45 -13.49 12.08 3.84
C VAL A 45 -14.73 12.44 3.06
N ASN A 46 -15.15 13.70 3.12
CA ASN A 46 -16.34 14.17 2.38
C ASN A 46 -15.98 14.67 0.98
N TYR A 47 -14.74 15.12 0.79
CA TYR A 47 -14.29 15.77 -0.42
C TYR A 47 -12.89 15.28 -0.79
N SER A 48 -12.66 15.01 -2.07
CA SER A 48 -11.32 14.74 -2.61
C SER A 48 -11.26 15.02 -4.10
N ASN A 49 -10.12 15.54 -4.56
CA ASN A 49 -9.85 15.75 -5.99
C ASN A 49 -9.41 14.45 -6.69
N TRP A 50 -8.86 13.51 -5.92
CA TRP A 50 -8.46 12.18 -6.40
C TRP A 50 -9.43 11.16 -5.83
N ALA A 51 -9.83 10.16 -6.63
CA ALA A 51 -10.63 9.06 -6.12
C ALA A 51 -10.41 7.81 -6.95
N THR A 52 -9.99 6.74 -6.30
CA THR A 52 -9.63 5.46 -6.92
C THR A 52 -10.73 4.43 -6.65
N PRO A 53 -11.31 3.76 -7.66
CA PRO A 53 -12.34 2.77 -7.37
C PRO A 53 -11.72 1.56 -6.70
N ILE A 54 -12.46 0.94 -5.78
CA ILE A 54 -12.03 -0.33 -5.18
C ILE A 54 -12.29 -1.52 -6.11
N VAL A 55 -11.47 -2.55 -5.92
CA VAL A 55 -11.58 -3.89 -6.49
C VAL A 55 -11.53 -4.87 -5.32
N PRO A 56 -12.69 -5.31 -4.80
CA PRO A 56 -12.74 -6.33 -3.77
C PRO A 56 -12.22 -7.67 -4.30
N ILE A 57 -11.31 -8.30 -3.56
CA ILE A 57 -10.77 -9.63 -3.91
C ILE A 57 -11.19 -10.62 -2.82
N MET A 58 -11.75 -11.75 -3.22
CA MET A 58 -12.05 -12.85 -2.30
C MET A 58 -10.75 -13.57 -1.94
N LYS A 59 -10.45 -13.64 -0.64
CA LYS A 59 -9.36 -14.46 -0.12
C LYS A 59 -9.77 -15.93 -0.09
N PRO A 60 -8.81 -16.89 -0.15
CA PRO A 60 -9.09 -18.30 0.09
C PRO A 60 -9.75 -18.59 1.45
N SER A 61 -9.51 -17.74 2.45
CA SER A 61 -10.18 -17.82 3.77
C SER A 61 -11.68 -17.51 3.73
N GLY A 62 -12.19 -16.96 2.62
CA GLY A 62 -13.56 -16.49 2.49
C GLY A 62 -13.78 -15.03 2.90
N ASP A 63 -12.75 -14.36 3.46
CA ASP A 63 -12.75 -12.93 3.71
C ASP A 63 -12.52 -12.11 2.43
N VAL A 64 -12.73 -10.81 2.50
CA VAL A 64 -12.47 -9.88 1.38
C VAL A 64 -11.20 -9.07 1.67
N LEU A 65 -10.42 -8.81 0.62
CA LEU A 65 -9.38 -7.79 0.58
C LEU A 65 -9.87 -6.58 -0.21
N ILE A 66 -9.73 -5.38 0.35
CA ILE A 66 -10.00 -4.13 -0.37
C ILE A 66 -8.73 -3.68 -1.09
N CYS A 67 -8.74 -3.66 -2.41
CA CYS A 67 -7.66 -3.14 -3.23
C CYS A 67 -8.11 -1.88 -3.98
N GLY A 68 -7.31 -0.81 -3.98
CA GLY A 68 -7.53 0.33 -4.87
C GLY A 68 -6.98 0.04 -6.26
N ASP A 69 -7.73 0.33 -7.32
CA ASP A 69 -7.23 0.26 -8.70
C ASP A 69 -6.40 1.50 -9.06
N PHE A 70 -5.25 1.68 -8.41
CA PHE A 70 -4.41 2.86 -8.59
C PHE A 70 -3.82 3.00 -10.01
N LYS A 71 -3.93 1.95 -10.84
CA LYS A 71 -3.57 1.98 -12.26
C LYS A 71 -4.40 3.00 -13.04
N VAL A 72 -5.65 3.21 -12.65
CA VAL A 72 -6.53 4.14 -13.37
C VAL A 72 -6.44 5.57 -12.85
N THR A 73 -5.75 5.83 -11.74
CA THR A 73 -5.62 7.16 -11.10
C THR A 73 -4.17 7.63 -11.02
N ILE A 74 -3.47 7.30 -9.94
CA ILE A 74 -2.18 7.93 -9.61
C ILE A 74 -1.01 7.25 -10.30
N ASN A 75 -1.03 5.93 -10.53
CA ASN A 75 0.14 5.21 -11.05
C ASN A 75 0.68 5.76 -12.39
N PRO A 76 -0.15 6.18 -13.38
CA PRO A 76 0.34 6.78 -14.62
C PRO A 76 1.07 8.12 -14.45
N VAL A 77 0.83 8.81 -13.34
CA VAL A 77 1.37 10.14 -13.05
C VAL A 77 2.33 10.14 -11.86
N LEU A 78 2.65 8.98 -11.27
CA LEU A 78 3.65 8.88 -10.20
C LEU A 78 5.04 9.25 -10.71
N LYS A 79 5.78 9.96 -9.87
CA LYS A 79 7.25 9.96 -9.92
C LYS A 79 7.67 8.66 -9.24
N VAL A 80 7.94 7.63 -10.05
CA VAL A 80 8.23 6.28 -9.55
C VAL A 80 9.52 6.32 -8.73
N GLU A 81 9.45 5.86 -7.49
CA GLU A 81 10.62 5.76 -6.61
C GLU A 81 11.61 4.77 -7.23
N GLN A 82 12.85 5.21 -7.44
CA GLN A 82 13.93 4.37 -7.91
C GLN A 82 14.81 4.00 -6.72
N TYR A 83 14.77 2.73 -6.33
CA TYR A 83 15.60 2.21 -5.27
C TYR A 83 16.31 0.95 -5.76
N SER A 84 17.64 0.92 -5.63
CA SER A 84 18.46 -0.20 -6.10
C SER A 84 18.38 -1.34 -5.10
N LEU A 85 17.89 -2.49 -5.55
CA LEU A 85 17.96 -3.72 -4.77
C LEU A 85 19.38 -4.30 -4.83
N PRO A 86 19.88 -4.89 -3.73
CA PRO A 86 21.13 -5.65 -3.76
C PRO A 86 21.00 -6.82 -4.73
N ARG A 87 22.13 -7.27 -5.29
CA ARG A 87 22.13 -8.45 -6.15
C ARG A 87 21.94 -9.70 -5.31
N ILE A 88 21.38 -10.75 -5.92
CA ILE A 88 21.15 -12.01 -5.22
C ILE A 88 22.48 -12.61 -4.76
N GLU A 89 23.53 -12.46 -5.57
CA GLU A 89 24.88 -12.93 -5.25
C GLU A 89 25.40 -12.27 -3.97
N ASP A 90 25.26 -10.94 -3.85
CA ASP A 90 25.69 -10.18 -2.66
C ASP A 90 24.96 -10.66 -1.39
N ILE A 91 23.66 -10.97 -1.50
CA ILE A 91 22.86 -11.49 -0.39
C ILE A 91 23.38 -12.89 0.00
N LEU A 92 23.60 -13.78 -0.98
CA LEU A 92 24.01 -15.15 -0.72
C LEU A 92 25.42 -15.25 -0.12
N GLU A 93 26.38 -14.45 -0.59
CA GLU A 93 27.74 -14.40 -0.04
C GLU A 93 27.75 -13.98 1.44
N ASN A 94 26.85 -13.07 1.83
CA ASN A 94 26.72 -12.68 3.23
C ASN A 94 26.02 -13.75 4.07
N LEU A 95 25.09 -14.50 3.48
CA LEU A 95 24.38 -15.59 4.16
C LEU A 95 25.28 -16.83 4.35
N GLU A 96 26.23 -17.10 3.45
CA GLU A 96 27.12 -18.28 3.52
C GLU A 96 27.87 -18.40 4.85
N LYS A 97 28.08 -17.28 5.56
CA LYS A 97 28.73 -17.24 6.87
C LYS A 97 27.85 -17.73 8.04
N GLY A 98 26.57 -18.01 7.78
CA GLY A 98 25.59 -18.41 8.79
C GLY A 98 25.36 -19.92 8.85
N ASP A 99 25.35 -20.50 10.05
CA ASP A 99 25.04 -21.92 10.26
C ASP A 99 23.53 -22.21 10.32
N LYS A 100 22.72 -21.20 10.65
CA LYS A 100 21.26 -21.31 10.84
C LYS A 100 20.55 -20.09 10.27
N PHE A 101 19.46 -20.34 9.56
CA PHE A 101 18.66 -19.29 8.93
C PHE A 101 17.25 -19.27 9.50
N SER A 102 16.69 -18.06 9.61
CA SER A 102 15.29 -17.83 9.99
C SER A 102 14.64 -16.94 8.94
N LYS A 103 13.39 -17.26 8.58
CA LYS A 103 12.58 -16.47 7.65
C LYS A 103 11.37 -15.92 8.39
N ILE A 104 11.19 -14.60 8.35
CA ILE A 104 10.07 -13.91 8.97
C ILE A 104 9.18 -13.32 7.87
N ASP A 105 7.91 -13.68 7.87
CA ASP A 105 6.91 -13.08 6.97
C ASP A 105 6.05 -12.08 7.74
N ILE A 106 6.08 -10.82 7.31
CA ILE A 106 5.36 -9.71 7.93
C ILE A 106 3.98 -9.59 7.30
N ARG A 107 2.96 -10.07 8.00
CA ARG A 107 1.55 -9.92 7.59
C ARG A 107 1.19 -8.45 7.42
N GLN A 108 0.51 -8.14 6.31
CA GLN A 108 0.06 -6.77 6.00
C GLN A 108 1.18 -5.74 6.09
N ALA A 109 2.40 -6.18 5.76
CA ALA A 109 3.62 -5.42 5.60
C ALA A 109 3.38 -3.92 5.33
N TYR A 110 2.76 -3.56 4.21
CA TYR A 110 2.58 -2.16 3.81
C TYR A 110 1.94 -1.26 4.89
N PHE A 111 0.97 -1.76 5.66
CA PHE A 111 0.30 -0.96 6.68
C PHE A 111 1.20 -0.59 7.86
N THR A 112 2.40 -1.18 7.99
CA THR A 112 3.36 -0.77 9.03
C THR A 112 3.88 0.65 8.81
N LEU A 113 3.86 1.16 7.57
CA LEU A 113 4.34 2.50 7.24
C LEU A 113 3.19 3.50 7.16
N GLN A 114 3.29 4.61 7.89
CA GLN A 114 2.34 5.71 7.81
C GLN A 114 2.64 6.59 6.59
N ILE A 115 1.60 7.09 5.93
CA ILE A 115 1.72 8.05 4.82
C ILE A 115 1.79 9.47 5.40
N ASP A 116 2.61 10.34 4.83
CA ASP A 116 2.63 11.75 5.20
C ASP A 116 1.33 12.47 4.84
N GLU A 117 0.92 13.47 5.64
CA GLU A 117 -0.36 14.16 5.45
C GLU A 117 -0.53 14.74 4.04
N ALA A 118 0.55 15.25 3.43
CA ALA A 118 0.52 15.81 2.09
C ALA A 118 0.21 14.76 1.02
N SER A 119 0.60 13.50 1.20
CA SER A 119 0.36 12.44 0.21
C SER A 119 -0.95 11.69 0.40
N LYS A 120 -1.56 11.71 1.60
CA LYS A 120 -2.76 10.91 1.91
C LYS A 120 -3.85 11.06 0.86
N HIS A 121 -4.18 12.29 0.48
CA HIS A 121 -5.26 12.59 -0.47
C HIS A 121 -5.12 11.85 -1.82
N LEU A 122 -3.90 11.53 -2.27
CA LEU A 122 -3.63 10.75 -3.49
C LEU A 122 -4.11 9.29 -3.38
N THR A 123 -4.22 8.78 -2.16
CA THR A 123 -4.64 7.40 -1.88
C THR A 123 -6.13 7.26 -1.65
N THR A 124 -6.91 8.31 -1.90
CA THR A 124 -8.37 8.26 -1.71
C THR A 124 -8.99 7.15 -2.55
N ILE A 125 -9.77 6.29 -1.90
CA ILE A 125 -10.60 5.26 -2.54
C ILE A 125 -12.07 5.65 -2.53
N ASN A 126 -12.76 5.30 -3.62
CA ASN A 126 -14.18 5.48 -3.79
C ASN A 126 -14.90 4.14 -3.64
N THR A 127 -15.80 4.08 -2.68
CA THR A 127 -16.55 2.88 -2.31
C THR A 127 -18.05 3.16 -2.39
N HIS A 128 -18.87 2.12 -2.35
CA HIS A 128 -20.33 2.28 -2.24
C HIS A 128 -20.78 2.87 -0.90
N LYS A 129 -19.87 3.06 0.07
CA LYS A 129 -20.12 3.71 1.37
C LYS A 129 -19.58 5.14 1.43
N GLY A 130 -19.05 5.66 0.33
CA GLY A 130 -18.42 6.97 0.26
C GLY A 130 -16.91 6.91 0.09
N LEU A 131 -16.26 8.05 0.32
CA LEU A 131 -14.82 8.23 0.12
C LEU A 131 -14.05 7.93 1.40
N TYR A 132 -12.94 7.22 1.24
CA TYR A 132 -12.00 6.93 2.31
C TYR A 132 -10.58 7.26 1.85
N VAL A 133 -9.73 7.69 2.77
CA VAL A 133 -8.31 7.92 2.52
C VAL A 133 -7.48 6.91 3.32
N TYR A 134 -6.38 6.41 2.73
CA TYR A 134 -5.44 5.58 3.48
C TYR A 134 -4.50 6.47 4.31
N ASN A 135 -4.36 6.14 5.59
CA ASN A 135 -3.37 6.73 6.49
C ASN A 135 -2.02 5.99 6.47
N ARG A 136 -2.01 4.79 5.89
CA ARG A 136 -0.87 3.87 5.87
C ARG A 136 -0.62 3.39 4.46
N LEU A 137 0.63 3.10 4.14
CA LEU A 137 1.04 2.70 2.80
C LEU A 137 0.24 1.46 2.37
N VAL A 138 -0.23 1.45 1.14
CA VAL A 138 -1.11 0.41 0.62
C VAL A 138 -0.51 -0.24 -0.62
N PHE A 139 -0.82 -1.51 -0.80
CA PHE A 139 -0.50 -2.25 -2.02
C PHE A 139 -1.23 -1.66 -3.25
N GLY A 140 -0.63 -1.81 -4.43
CA GLY A 140 -1.20 -1.38 -5.70
C GLY A 140 -0.67 -0.03 -6.21
N ILE A 141 -0.05 0.77 -5.32
CA ILE A 141 0.71 1.97 -5.71
C ILE A 141 2.09 1.53 -6.23
N THR A 142 2.48 1.96 -7.42
CA THR A 142 3.72 1.50 -8.08
C THR A 142 4.97 1.71 -7.21
N SER A 143 5.07 2.83 -6.50
CA SER A 143 6.23 3.15 -5.65
C SER A 143 6.23 2.45 -4.28
N ALA A 144 5.11 1.86 -3.85
CA ALA A 144 4.99 1.31 -2.50
C ALA A 144 6.04 0.22 -2.15
N PRO A 145 6.37 -0.74 -3.05
CA PRO A 145 7.41 -1.73 -2.76
C PRO A 145 8.78 -1.09 -2.52
N MET A 146 9.17 -0.09 -3.33
CA MET A 146 10.46 0.58 -3.23
C MET A 146 10.57 1.43 -1.97
N ILE A 147 9.51 2.20 -1.65
CA ILE A 147 9.44 2.96 -0.39
C ILE A 147 9.60 2.01 0.80
N ARG A 148 8.92 0.87 0.76
CA ARG A 148 9.01 -0.14 1.81
C ARG A 148 10.42 -0.71 1.93
N GLN A 149 11.01 -1.14 0.82
CA GLN A 149 12.36 -1.71 0.81
C GLN A 149 13.35 -0.74 1.44
N ARG A 150 13.42 0.49 0.91
CA ARG A 150 14.29 1.54 1.41
C ARG A 150 14.12 1.77 2.90
N THR A 151 12.88 1.77 3.37
CA THR A 151 12.60 1.97 4.80
C THR A 151 13.11 0.80 5.64
N MET A 152 12.93 -0.44 5.19
CA MET A 152 13.41 -1.61 5.92
C MET A 152 14.93 -1.70 5.90
N ASP A 153 15.58 -1.39 4.78
CA ASP A 153 17.03 -1.33 4.70
C ASP A 153 17.59 -0.30 5.68
N ILE A 154 16.99 0.90 5.80
CA ILE A 154 17.41 1.89 6.80
C ILE A 154 17.23 1.37 8.23
N ILE A 155 16.11 0.69 8.52
CA ILE A 155 15.82 0.14 9.86
C ILE A 155 16.79 -0.99 10.22
N LEU A 156 17.17 -1.82 9.25
CA LEU A 156 17.96 -3.03 9.46
C LEU A 156 19.46 -2.84 9.18
N ASN A 157 19.87 -1.66 8.70
CA ASN A 157 21.24 -1.37 8.26
C ASN A 157 22.33 -1.71 9.29
N GLU A 158 22.00 -1.65 10.59
CA GLU A 158 22.96 -1.93 11.67
C GLU A 158 22.97 -3.40 12.13
N LEU A 159 22.17 -4.28 11.49
CA LEU A 159 22.04 -5.68 11.87
C LEU A 159 22.74 -6.60 10.85
N PRO A 160 23.95 -7.13 11.17
CA PRO A 160 24.68 -7.99 10.26
C PRO A 160 23.92 -9.31 10.01
N GLY A 161 23.94 -9.79 8.77
CA GLY A 161 23.31 -11.06 8.38
C GLY A 161 21.78 -11.00 8.23
N ILE A 162 21.19 -9.80 8.24
CA ILE A 162 19.76 -9.59 7.97
C ILE A 162 19.56 -8.92 6.61
N PHE A 163 18.62 -9.46 5.83
CA PHE A 163 18.21 -8.93 4.53
C PHE A 163 16.68 -8.88 4.47
N PHE A 164 16.14 -7.89 3.76
CA PHE A 164 14.71 -7.70 3.58
C PHE A 164 14.32 -7.74 2.11
#